data_AF-A0A1Q4R4Q5-F1
#
_entry.id   AF-A0A1Q4R4Q5-F1
#
_cell.length_a   1.000
_cell.length_b   1.000
_cell.length_c   1.000
_cell.angle_alpha   90.00
_cell.angle_beta   90.00
_cell.angle_gamma   90.00
#
_symmetry.space_group_name_H-M   'P 1'
#
loop_
_entity.id
_entity.type
_entity.pdbx_description
1 polymer ?
#
loop_
_entity_poly.entity_id
_entity_poly.type
_entity_poly.pdbx_seq_one_letter_code
_entity_poly.pdbx_strand_id
1 'polypeptide(L)'
;MAFQTFSTKDSVAGLLAISGIALSSLVPGGPVETRSFAHINPVTLGAFNTFLTALALGSLILVYFVLKSERWAMVGAALCGLSFFGVYVADLAVIFPVSPDAMPPALLTIEILGTILSLPLMGFSVQAWQAYRQPAFVPATTPQTHGTKTIQAWQMVLALAVGIVGLGIIIFATHAAMG
;
A
#
# COMPACT_ATOMS: atom_id res chain seq x y z
N MET A 1 29.08 19.03 -7.69
CA MET A 1 27.82 18.29 -7.90
C MET A 1 26.98 18.42 -6.64
N ALA A 2 25.92 19.24 -6.68
CA ALA A 2 24.98 19.32 -5.58
C ALA A 2 24.09 18.09 -5.64
N PHE A 3 24.28 17.12 -4.73
CA PHE A 3 23.29 16.09 -4.50
C PHE A 3 22.03 16.81 -3.98
N GLN A 4 20.96 16.83 -4.79
CA GLN A 4 19.65 17.25 -4.32
C GLN A 4 19.26 16.33 -3.16
N THR A 5 19.25 16.87 -1.94
CA THR A 5 18.70 16.18 -0.79
C THR A 5 17.20 16.08 -0.99
N PHE A 6 16.71 14.90 -1.41
CA PHE A 6 15.28 14.64 -1.49
C PHE A 6 14.63 14.93 -0.13
N SER A 7 13.52 15.67 -0.12
CA SER A 7 12.76 15.89 1.11
C SER A 7 12.25 14.55 1.64
N THR A 8 12.29 14.31 2.94
CA THR A 8 11.84 13.04 3.55
C THR A 8 10.45 12.63 3.09
N LYS A 9 9.54 13.58 2.91
CA LYS A 9 8.17 13.34 2.42
C LYS A 9 8.15 12.85 0.96
N ASP A 10 9.03 13.35 0.11
CA ASP A 10 9.10 12.97 -1.30
C ASP A 10 9.67 11.55 -1.42
N SER A 11 10.65 11.21 -0.58
CA SER A 11 11.17 9.85 -0.45
C SER A 11 10.11 8.87 0.04
N VAL A 12 9.34 9.22 1.08
CA VAL A 12 8.23 8.38 1.59
C VAL A 12 7.16 8.21 0.51
N ALA A 13 6.75 9.28 -0.16
CA ALA A 13 5.77 9.25 -1.23
C ALA A 13 6.22 8.36 -2.40
N GLY A 14 7.47 8.50 -2.86
CA GLY A 14 8.03 7.70 -3.93
C GLY A 14 8.13 6.23 -3.57
N LEU A 15 8.66 5.91 -2.38
CA LEU A 15 8.76 4.52 -1.90
C LEU A 15 7.39 3.88 -1.72
N LEU A 16 6.41 4.63 -1.20
CA LEU A 16 5.04 4.14 -1.01
C LEU A 16 4.36 3.85 -2.36
N ALA A 17 4.52 4.73 -3.34
CA ALA A 17 3.99 4.54 -4.69
C ALA A 17 4.60 3.31 -5.38
N ILE A 18 5.94 3.21 -5.38
CA ILE A 18 6.66 2.08 -5.99
C ILE A 18 6.26 0.77 -5.32
N SER A 19 6.18 0.75 -3.98
CA SER A 19 5.79 -0.45 -3.22
C SER A 19 4.35 -0.88 -3.49
N GLY A 20 3.41 0.07 -3.62
CA GLY A 20 2.01 -0.21 -3.96
C GLY A 20 1.85 -0.78 -5.38
N ILE A 21 2.61 -0.23 -6.34
CA ILE A 21 2.64 -0.75 -7.72
C ILE A 21 3.25 -2.16 -7.75
N ALA A 22 4.37 -2.36 -7.07
CA ALA A 22 4.99 -3.68 -6.96
C ALA A 22 4.04 -4.71 -6.34
N LEU A 23 3.35 -4.38 -5.24
CA LEU A 23 2.38 -5.28 -4.61
C LEU A 23 1.23 -5.65 -5.56
N SER A 24 0.82 -4.74 -6.43
CA SER A 24 -0.26 -5.00 -7.38
C SER A 24 0.07 -6.12 -8.37
N SER A 25 1.35 -6.37 -8.64
CA SER A 25 1.79 -7.48 -9.50
C SER A 25 1.73 -8.85 -8.85
N LEU A 26 1.65 -8.90 -7.51
CA LEU A 26 1.52 -10.12 -6.72
C LEU A 26 0.09 -10.62 -6.60
N VAL A 27 -0.91 -9.82 -6.97
CA VAL A 27 -2.31 -10.23 -6.88
C VAL A 27 -2.51 -11.45 -7.79
N PRO A 28 -2.91 -12.62 -7.28
CA PRO A 28 -3.28 -13.78 -8.10
C PRO A 28 -4.21 -13.41 -9.26
N GLY A 29 -3.84 -13.79 -10.48
CA GLY A 29 -4.56 -13.43 -11.71
C GLY A 29 -4.23 -12.03 -12.23
N GLY A 30 -3.22 -11.39 -11.65
CA GLY A 30 -2.66 -10.12 -12.08
C GLY A 30 -1.65 -10.24 -13.23
N PRO A 31 -0.94 -9.16 -13.57
CA PRO A 31 -0.09 -9.11 -14.76
C PRO A 31 1.12 -10.06 -14.73
N VAL A 32 1.62 -10.40 -13.54
CA VAL A 32 2.84 -11.19 -13.34
C VAL A 32 2.53 -12.52 -12.66
N GLU A 33 1.62 -12.53 -11.69
CA GLU A 33 1.16 -13.75 -11.02
C GLU A 33 0.17 -14.54 -11.90
N THR A 34 0.74 -15.39 -12.76
CA THR A 34 0.04 -16.18 -13.79
C THR A 34 -0.18 -17.64 -13.38
N ARG A 35 0.20 -18.02 -12.17
CA ARG A 35 0.00 -19.38 -11.66
C ARG A 35 -1.48 -19.70 -11.47
N SER A 36 -1.84 -20.97 -11.58
CA SER A 36 -3.20 -21.43 -11.32
C SER A 36 -3.46 -21.62 -9.82
N PHE A 37 -4.59 -21.08 -9.36
CA PHE A 37 -5.10 -21.25 -8.00
C PHE A 37 -6.47 -21.94 -8.00
N ALA A 38 -6.81 -22.65 -9.08
CA ALA A 38 -8.10 -23.32 -9.26
C ALA A 38 -8.42 -24.38 -8.18
N HIS A 39 -7.39 -24.92 -7.53
CA HIS A 39 -7.51 -25.88 -6.42
C HIS A 39 -7.86 -25.24 -5.08
N ILE A 40 -7.81 -23.91 -4.95
CA ILE A 40 -8.09 -23.17 -3.72
C ILE A 40 -9.54 -22.68 -3.70
N ASN A 41 -10.11 -22.57 -2.50
CA ASN A 41 -11.45 -22.04 -2.32
C ASN A 41 -11.54 -20.57 -2.83
N PRO A 42 -12.50 -20.25 -3.73
CA PRO A 42 -12.64 -18.89 -4.27
C PRO A 42 -12.85 -17.79 -3.22
N VAL A 43 -13.46 -18.11 -2.08
CA VAL A 43 -13.66 -17.14 -0.98
C VAL A 43 -12.33 -16.76 -0.34
N THR A 44 -11.44 -17.73 -0.12
CA THR A 44 -10.10 -17.48 0.42
C THR A 44 -9.26 -16.64 -0.54
N LEU A 45 -9.31 -16.98 -1.83
CA LEU A 45 -8.60 -16.24 -2.87
C LEU A 45 -9.15 -14.82 -3.04
N GLY A 46 -10.47 -14.67 -3.02
CA GLY A 46 -11.14 -13.36 -3.06
C GLY A 46 -10.80 -12.50 -1.84
N ALA A 47 -10.75 -13.07 -0.63
CA ALA A 47 -10.35 -12.34 0.57
C ALA A 47 -8.88 -11.88 0.50
N PHE A 48 -7.99 -12.73 -0.01
CA PHE A 48 -6.58 -12.37 -0.21
C PHE A 48 -6.42 -11.26 -1.26
N ASN A 49 -7.06 -11.39 -2.42
CA ASN A 49 -7.07 -10.36 -3.46
C ASN A 49 -7.67 -9.04 -2.95
N THR A 50 -8.70 -9.12 -2.11
CA THR A 50 -9.30 -7.95 -1.46
C THR A 50 -8.28 -7.25 -0.57
N PHE A 51 -7.57 -8.00 0.27
CA PHE A 51 -6.53 -7.46 1.14
C PHE A 51 -5.39 -6.80 0.34
N LEU A 52 -4.84 -7.48 -0.67
CA LEU A 52 -3.76 -6.92 -1.49
C LEU A 52 -4.21 -5.69 -2.27
N THR A 53 -5.41 -5.72 -2.87
CA THR A 53 -5.97 -4.59 -3.64
C THR A 53 -6.23 -3.39 -2.73
N ALA A 54 -6.80 -3.62 -1.54
CA ALA A 54 -7.04 -2.55 -0.56
C ALA A 54 -5.72 -1.93 -0.08
N LEU A 55 -4.70 -2.74 0.16
CA LEU A 55 -3.39 -2.27 0.59
C LEU A 55 -2.68 -1.48 -0.53
N ALA A 56 -2.73 -1.96 -1.78
CA ALA A 56 -2.16 -1.27 -2.93
C ALA A 56 -2.87 0.08 -3.19
N LEU A 57 -4.21 0.09 -3.32
CA LEU A 57 -4.96 1.33 -3.54
C LEU A 57 -4.85 2.29 -2.35
N GLY A 58 -4.95 1.77 -1.13
CA GLY A 58 -4.78 2.56 0.09
C GLY A 58 -3.42 3.25 0.15
N SER A 59 -2.35 2.56 -0.25
CA SER A 59 -1.01 3.14 -0.33
C SER A 59 -0.92 4.28 -1.36
N LEU A 60 -1.52 4.13 -2.54
CA LEU A 60 -1.57 5.17 -3.56
C LEU A 60 -2.38 6.40 -3.11
N ILE A 61 -3.47 6.21 -2.37
CA ILE A 61 -4.22 7.32 -1.76
C ILE A 61 -3.36 8.03 -0.72
N LEU A 62 -2.62 7.28 0.10
CA LEU A 62 -1.74 7.84 1.13
C LEU A 62 -0.61 8.70 0.53
N VAL A 63 -0.11 8.39 -0.68
CA VAL A 63 0.88 9.23 -1.39
C VAL A 63 0.44 10.68 -1.45
N TYR A 64 -0.82 10.94 -1.82
CA TYR A 64 -1.37 12.30 -1.89
C TYR A 64 -1.31 13.02 -0.54
N PHE A 65 -1.67 12.33 0.54
CA PHE A 65 -1.68 12.92 1.88
C PHE A 65 -0.27 13.08 2.47
N VAL A 66 0.66 12.19 2.13
CA VAL A 66 2.09 12.31 2.46
C VAL A 66 2.69 13.55 1.79
N LEU A 67 2.36 13.81 0.52
CA LEU A 67 2.82 15.01 -0.20
C LEU A 67 2.25 16.30 0.40
N LYS A 68 1.04 16.23 0.98
CA LYS A 68 0.43 17.31 1.78
C LYS A 68 1.01 17.45 3.19
N SER A 69 2.01 16.65 3.57
CA SER A 69 2.62 16.65 4.90
C SER A 69 1.62 16.35 6.04
N GLU A 70 0.58 15.58 5.76
CA GLU A 70 -0.40 15.18 6.77
C GLU A 70 0.19 14.16 7.75
N ARG A 71 0.11 14.44 9.05
CA ARG A 71 0.75 13.61 10.08
C ARG A 71 0.19 12.20 10.13
N TRP A 72 -1.12 12.05 9.98
CA TRP A 72 -1.79 10.75 9.98
C TRP A 72 -1.37 9.90 8.77
N ALA A 73 -1.01 10.54 7.65
CA ALA A 73 -0.57 9.85 6.45
C ALA A 73 0.84 9.26 6.60
N MET A 74 1.72 9.87 7.40
CA MET A 74 3.02 9.30 7.74
C MET A 74 2.88 8.03 8.58
N VAL A 75 1.93 8.00 9.52
CA VAL A 75 1.60 6.78 10.28
C VAL A 75 1.01 5.72 9.35
N GLY A 76 0.08 6.12 8.47
CA GLY A 76 -0.48 5.24 7.45
C GLY A 76 0.60 4.63 6.54
N ALA A 77 1.55 5.43 6.07
CA ALA A 77 2.68 4.98 5.25
C ALA A 77 3.59 3.99 6.00
N ALA A 78 3.83 4.20 7.29
CA ALA A 78 4.57 3.25 8.12
C ALA A 78 3.82 1.91 8.27
N LEU A 79 2.50 1.94 8.48
CA LEU A 79 1.66 0.74 8.53
C LEU A 79 1.63 0.02 7.17
N CYS A 80 1.57 0.75 6.06
CA CYS A 80 1.71 0.17 4.72
C CYS A 80 3.07 -0.48 4.54
N GLY A 81 4.16 0.19 4.93
CA GLY A 81 5.52 -0.38 4.87
C GLY A 81 5.64 -1.68 5.67
N LEU A 82 5.12 -1.70 6.90
CA LEU A 82 5.07 -2.91 7.73
C LEU A 82 4.23 -4.01 7.09
N SER A 83 3.08 -3.65 6.51
CA SER A 83 2.19 -4.61 5.83
C SER A 83 2.83 -5.18 4.58
N PHE A 84 3.50 -4.35 3.76
CA PHE A 84 4.27 -4.80 2.60
C PHE A 84 5.36 -5.78 3.01
N PHE A 85 6.16 -5.42 4.02
CA PHE A 85 7.17 -6.32 4.57
C PHE A 85 6.55 -7.66 4.99
N GLY A 86 5.47 -7.62 5.76
CA GLY A 86 4.76 -8.81 6.23
C GLY A 86 4.24 -9.68 5.09
N VAL A 87 3.66 -9.07 4.05
CA VAL A 87 3.20 -9.79 2.86
C VAL A 87 4.37 -10.44 2.14
N TYR A 88 5.40 -9.69 1.76
CA TYR A 88 6.51 -10.25 1.00
C TYR A 88 7.25 -11.36 1.77
N VAL A 89 7.43 -11.19 3.08
CA VAL A 89 8.05 -12.23 3.93
C VAL A 89 7.14 -13.44 4.08
N ALA A 90 5.82 -13.25 4.24
CA ALA A 90 4.88 -14.36 4.34
C ALA A 90 4.79 -15.15 3.03
N ASP A 91 4.88 -14.47 1.88
CA ASP A 91 4.90 -15.10 0.56
C ASP A 91 6.19 -15.91 0.36
N LEU A 92 7.35 -15.31 0.63
CA LEU A 92 8.66 -15.98 0.60
C LEU A 92 8.76 -17.15 1.59
N ALA A 93 8.05 -17.06 2.72
CA ALA A 93 7.97 -18.12 3.73
C ALA A 93 6.91 -19.18 3.40
N VAL A 94 6.25 -19.09 2.25
CA VAL A 94 5.25 -20.07 1.78
C VAL A 94 4.06 -20.19 2.75
N ILE A 95 3.71 -19.08 3.41
CA ILE A 95 2.56 -19.01 4.35
C ILE A 95 1.24 -18.79 3.59
N PHE A 96 1.30 -18.12 2.44
CA PHE A 96 0.13 -17.88 1.59
C PHE A 96 -0.29 -19.12 0.80
N PRO A 97 -1.51 -19.12 0.21
CA PRO A 97 -1.98 -20.23 -0.60
C PRO A 97 -0.99 -20.55 -1.72
N VAL A 98 -0.51 -21.78 -1.75
CA VAL A 98 0.56 -22.19 -2.66
C VAL A 98 -0.04 -22.79 -3.92
N SER A 99 0.37 -22.29 -5.08
CA SER A 99 0.10 -22.95 -6.36
C SER A 99 1.07 -24.11 -6.59
N PRO A 100 0.62 -25.22 -7.21
CA PRO A 100 1.49 -26.28 -7.70
C PRO A 100 2.49 -25.81 -8.77
N ASP A 101 2.18 -24.69 -9.44
CA ASP A 101 3.01 -24.14 -10.49
C ASP A 101 4.25 -23.44 -9.91
N ALA A 102 5.39 -23.64 -10.58
CA ALA A 102 6.64 -23.02 -10.18
C ALA A 102 6.53 -21.48 -10.28
N MET A 103 7.02 -20.80 -9.26
CA MET A 103 7.01 -19.35 -9.17
C MET A 103 7.86 -18.71 -10.28
N PRO A 104 7.31 -17.75 -11.06
CA PRO A 104 8.09 -17.04 -12.07
C PRO A 104 9.26 -16.26 -11.47
N PRO A 105 10.45 -16.23 -12.10
CA PRO A 105 11.62 -15.53 -11.56
C PRO A 105 11.42 -14.01 -11.44
N ALA A 106 10.55 -13.44 -12.29
CA ALA A 106 10.17 -12.03 -12.20
C ALA A 106 9.43 -11.73 -10.88
N LEU A 107 8.53 -12.62 -10.47
CA LEU A 107 7.73 -12.48 -9.25
C LEU A 107 8.61 -12.58 -8.01
N LEU A 108 9.53 -13.55 -7.98
CA LEU A 108 10.54 -13.68 -6.92
C LEU A 108 11.41 -12.42 -6.79
N THR A 109 11.80 -11.83 -7.93
CA THR A 109 12.59 -10.59 -7.94
C THR A 109 11.81 -9.43 -7.32
N ILE A 110 10.52 -9.31 -7.67
CA ILE A 110 9.64 -8.28 -7.12
C ILE A 110 9.46 -8.47 -5.62
N GLU A 111 9.35 -9.71 -5.12
CA GLU A 111 9.22 -9.97 -3.69
C GLU A 111 10.47 -9.60 -2.90
N ILE A 112 11.65 -9.97 -3.39
CA ILE A 112 12.92 -9.62 -2.74
C ILE A 112 13.10 -8.10 -2.74
N LEU A 113 12.89 -7.45 -3.88
CA LEU A 113 12.99 -6.00 -3.98
C LEU A 113 11.94 -5.30 -3.11
N GLY A 114 10.71 -5.79 -3.10
CA GLY A 114 9.62 -5.28 -2.29
C GLY A 114 9.91 -5.38 -0.80
N THR A 115 10.47 -6.51 -0.36
CA THR A 115 10.95 -6.70 1.02
C THR A 115 12.03 -5.67 1.36
N ILE A 116 13.03 -5.52 0.51
CA ILE A 116 14.13 -4.57 0.73
C ILE A 116 13.61 -3.12 0.75
N LEU A 117 12.68 -2.75 -0.13
CA LEU A 117 12.11 -1.40 -0.23
C LEU A 117 11.15 -1.05 0.91
N SER A 118 10.50 -2.05 1.50
CA SER A 118 9.58 -1.84 2.63
C SER A 118 10.28 -1.35 3.90
N LEU A 119 11.54 -1.76 4.12
CA LEU A 119 12.36 -1.34 5.26
C LEU A 119 12.68 0.17 5.29
N PRO A 120 13.27 0.77 4.23
CA PRO A 120 13.50 2.21 4.19
C PRO A 120 12.19 3.00 4.17
N LEU A 121 11.11 2.48 3.54
CA LEU A 121 9.79 3.12 3.61
C LEU A 121 9.32 3.23 5.06
N MET A 122 9.37 2.14 5.82
CA MET A 122 9.01 2.13 7.23
C MET A 122 9.92 3.07 8.04
N GLY A 123 11.24 2.98 7.84
CA GLY A 123 12.22 3.82 8.54
C GLY A 123 11.99 5.31 8.33
N PHE A 124 11.88 5.76 7.07
CA PHE A 124 11.64 7.16 6.75
C PHE A 124 10.26 7.64 7.19
N SER A 125 9.24 6.79 7.13
CA SER A 125 7.89 7.14 7.61
C SER A 125 7.87 7.38 9.13
N VAL A 126 8.55 6.53 9.90
CA VAL A 126 8.67 6.68 11.36
C VAL A 126 9.51 7.92 11.70
N GLN A 127 10.63 8.14 11.03
CA GLN A 127 11.45 9.34 11.22
C GLN A 127 10.67 10.61 10.90
N ALA A 128 9.93 10.64 9.78
CA ALA A 128 9.06 11.75 9.43
C ALA A 128 8.01 11.99 10.52
N TRP A 129 7.32 10.95 10.99
CA TRP A 129 6.32 11.06 12.05
C TRP A 129 6.89 11.62 13.36
N GLN A 130 8.12 11.23 13.73
CA GLN A 130 8.83 11.75 14.90
C GLN A 130 9.27 13.20 14.72
N ALA A 131 9.71 13.60 13.53
CA ALA A 131 10.06 14.99 13.23
C ALA A 131 8.84 15.93 13.38
N TYR A 132 7.64 15.48 12.95
CA TYR A 132 6.38 16.20 13.18
C TYR A 132 5.87 16.12 14.64
N ARG A 133 6.59 15.43 15.54
CA ARG A 133 6.25 15.30 16.96
C ARG A 133 6.87 16.40 17.82
N GLN A 134 7.81 17.20 17.30
CA GLN A 134 8.34 18.33 18.06
C GLN A 134 7.27 19.40 18.21
N PRO A 135 6.77 19.69 19.43
CA PRO A 135 5.93 20.85 19.62
C PRO A 135 6.80 22.08 19.38
N ALA A 136 6.49 22.85 18.34
CA ALA A 136 6.79 24.27 18.42
C ALA A 136 6.14 24.75 19.73
N PHE A 137 6.94 25.30 20.64
CA PHE A 137 6.41 25.93 21.86
C PHE A 137 5.37 26.98 21.43
N VAL A 138 4.09 26.75 21.75
CA VAL A 138 3.01 27.70 21.52
C VAL A 138 2.30 27.92 22.85
N PRO A 139 2.24 29.16 23.39
CA PRO A 139 1.50 29.47 24.60
C PRO A 139 0.00 29.21 24.38
N ALA A 140 -0.67 28.76 25.44
CA ALA A 140 -2.08 28.39 25.41
C ALA A 140 -2.97 29.57 24.99
N THR A 141 -3.62 29.48 23.82
CA THR A 141 -5.03 29.87 23.60
C THR A 141 -5.45 29.66 22.15
N THR A 142 -6.27 28.64 21.87
CA THR A 142 -7.42 28.76 20.96
C THR A 142 -8.40 27.59 21.19
N PRO A 143 -9.72 27.82 21.31
CA PRO A 143 -10.69 26.74 21.40
C PRO A 143 -10.67 25.89 20.12
N GLN A 144 -10.52 24.58 20.26
CA GLN A 144 -10.70 23.65 19.16
C GLN A 144 -12.19 23.56 18.82
N THR A 145 -12.62 24.32 17.82
CA THR A 145 -13.90 24.06 17.14
C THR A 145 -13.76 22.76 16.37
N HIS A 146 -14.40 21.69 16.85
CA HIS A 146 -14.69 20.50 16.05
C HIS A 146 -15.62 20.90 14.89
N GLY A 147 -15.04 21.44 13.83
CA GLY A 147 -15.75 21.59 12.56
C GLY A 147 -16.05 20.20 12.02
N THR A 148 -17.33 19.84 11.97
CA THR A 148 -17.80 18.67 11.23
C THR A 148 -17.29 18.80 9.80
N LYS A 149 -16.31 17.98 9.40
CA LYS A 149 -15.81 17.94 8.02
C LYS A 149 -16.94 17.44 7.13
N THR A 150 -17.67 18.35 6.51
CA THR A 150 -18.65 18.03 5.47
C THR A 150 -17.88 17.40 4.31
N ILE A 151 -18.13 16.12 4.04
CA ILE A 151 -17.53 15.44 2.89
C ILE A 151 -18.06 16.13 1.63
N GLN A 152 -17.15 16.64 0.80
CA GLN A 152 -17.53 17.35 -0.41
C GLN A 152 -18.00 16.34 -1.47
N ALA A 153 -19.04 16.65 -2.24
CA ALA A 153 -19.66 15.69 -3.18
C ALA A 153 -18.67 15.04 -4.16
N TRP A 154 -17.65 15.77 -4.64
CA TRP A 154 -16.62 15.22 -5.52
C TRP A 154 -15.74 14.16 -4.84
N GLN A 155 -15.53 14.26 -3.52
CA GLN A 155 -14.78 13.26 -2.75
C GLN A 155 -15.56 11.96 -2.65
N MET A 156 -16.90 12.03 -2.55
CA MET A 156 -17.75 10.84 -2.58
C MET A 156 -17.72 10.18 -3.96
N VAL A 157 -17.79 10.96 -5.04
CA VAL A 157 -17.67 10.42 -6.41
C VAL A 157 -16.32 9.75 -6.61
N LEU A 158 -15.23 10.36 -6.15
CA LEU A 158 -13.90 9.78 -6.24
C LEU A 158 -13.77 8.50 -5.40
N ALA A 159 -14.28 8.50 -4.17
CA ALA A 159 -14.30 7.31 -3.31
C ALA A 159 -15.11 6.17 -3.94
N LEU A 160 -16.27 6.48 -4.53
CA LEU A 160 -17.09 5.51 -5.24
C LEU A 160 -16.36 4.97 -6.48
N ALA A 161 -15.73 5.83 -7.27
CA ALA A 161 -14.95 5.42 -8.44
C ALA A 161 -13.79 4.50 -8.05
N VAL A 162 -13.03 4.85 -7.00
CA VAL A 162 -11.96 3.99 -6.46
C VAL A 162 -12.52 2.67 -5.95
N GLY A 163 -13.68 2.70 -5.27
CA GLY A 163 -14.35 1.49 -4.80
C GLY A 163 -14.79 0.56 -5.93
N ILE A 164 -15.37 1.11 -7.00
CA ILE A 164 -15.78 0.36 -8.20
C ILE A 164 -14.55 -0.23 -8.89
N VAL A 165 -13.48 0.55 -9.06
CA VAL A 165 -12.23 0.08 -9.66
C VAL A 165 -11.63 -1.04 -8.83
N GLY A 166 -11.56 -0.88 -7.50
CA GLY A 166 -11.05 -1.92 -6.60
C GLY A 166 -11.88 -3.20 -6.67
N LEU A 167 -13.20 -3.09 -6.67
CA LEU A 167 -14.09 -4.25 -6.78
C LEU A 167 -13.95 -4.94 -8.15
N GLY A 168 -13.79 -4.18 -9.23
CA GLY A 168 -13.48 -4.69 -10.56
C GLY A 168 -12.15 -5.45 -10.61
N ILE A 169 -11.09 -4.90 -10.01
CA ILE A 169 -9.78 -5.57 -9.89
C ILE A 169 -9.93 -6.90 -9.14
N ILE A 170 -10.64 -6.91 -8.00
CA ILE A 170 -10.82 -8.12 -7.19
C ILE A 170 -11.56 -9.20 -7.99
N ILE A 171 -12.71 -8.88 -8.59
CA ILE A 171 -13.51 -9.85 -9.36
C ILE A 171 -12.71 -10.39 -10.54
N PHE A 172 -12.06 -9.51 -11.30
CA PHE A 172 -11.26 -9.89 -12.46
C PHE A 172 -10.09 -10.80 -12.07
N ALA A 173 -9.29 -10.39 -11.08
CA ALA A 173 -8.12 -11.13 -10.66
C ALA A 173 -8.49 -12.49 -10.07
N THR A 174 -9.55 -12.57 -9.26
CA THR A 174 -10.03 -13.84 -8.71
C THR A 174 -10.52 -14.78 -9.81
N HIS A 175 -11.24 -14.29 -10.82
CA HIS A 175 -11.65 -15.13 -11.96
C HIS A 175 -10.44 -15.56 -12.82
N ALA A 176 -9.51 -14.66 -13.11
CA ALA A 176 -8.33 -14.95 -13.92
C ALA A 176 -7.41 -15.98 -13.26
N ALA A 177 -7.29 -15.96 -11.93
CA ALA A 177 -6.48 -16.92 -11.17
C ALA A 177 -7.06 -18.35 -11.14
N MET A 178 -8.36 -18.51 -11.42
CA MET A 178 -9.03 -19.82 -11.39
C MET A 178 -9.08 -20.53 -12.76
N GLY A 179 -8.72 -19.83 -13.84
CA GLY A 179 -8.77 -20.35 -15.22
C GLY A 179 -10.03 -19.95 -15.96
#